data_AF-A0A162P319-F1
#
_entry.id   AF-A0A162P319-F1
#
_cell.length_a   1.000
_cell.length_b   1.000
_cell.length_c   1.000
_cell.angle_alpha   90.00
_cell.angle_beta   90.00
_cell.angle_gamma   90.00
#
_symmetry.space_group_name_H-M   'P 1'
#
loop_
_entity.id
_entity.type
_entity.pdbx_description
1 polymer ?
#
loop_
_entity_poly.entity_id
_entity_poly.type
_entity_poly.pdbx_seq_one_letter_code
_entity_poly.pdbx_strand_id
1 'polypeptide(L)'
;MATRAPKEKRRNSEKRKEKSREAARCRRSKESEIFTDMANLLPVPASLSSQLDKASIMRLTIAFLKAQSLLGNSVQELCSMWNEEKCSMADACWPQALGGLLLALSSEGDIIYLTENVTQQLGLPQMDLIGQSIYDYCHPCDHDELREVLSLRPDGDLTRSFFLRLKSTITAKGRSNNNLKAASYKVMNCSGRIVLATASARNTYSQERAFDEEDDLLTEDDLELEAKAPTSHFLVMVGDPIPHPSNIEMPLDSYTFLTKHTLDMKYTYVDEKIYEFLGYTSEDLEGQSAYQLHHAQDNESILKSYKTSGGRTSPAGSQ
;
A
#
# COMPACT_ATOMS: atom_id res chain seq x y z
N MET A 1 -44.89 -8.22 -59.32
CA MET A 1 -43.78 -7.92 -58.39
C MET A 1 -42.85 -9.13 -58.34
N ALA A 2 -41.70 -9.08 -59.02
CA ALA A 2 -40.73 -10.18 -59.02
C ALA A 2 -39.77 -10.03 -57.83
N THR A 3 -39.85 -10.94 -56.86
CA THR A 3 -38.91 -11.05 -55.74
C THR A 3 -37.58 -11.58 -56.25
N ARG A 4 -36.57 -10.71 -56.33
CA ARG A 4 -35.21 -11.08 -56.77
C ARG A 4 -34.59 -12.02 -55.72
N ALA A 5 -34.38 -13.29 -56.06
CA ALA A 5 -33.74 -14.26 -55.19
C ALA A 5 -32.31 -13.80 -54.79
N PRO A 6 -31.88 -13.98 -53.54
CA PRO A 6 -30.58 -13.47 -53.09
C PRO A 6 -29.43 -14.24 -53.75
N LYS A 7 -28.45 -13.53 -54.32
CA LYS A 7 -27.24 -14.10 -54.94
C LYS A 7 -26.50 -15.03 -53.96
N GLU A 8 -26.28 -16.28 -54.36
CA GLU A 8 -25.71 -17.38 -53.56
C GLU A 8 -24.36 -17.06 -52.87
N LYS A 9 -23.48 -16.27 -53.51
CA LYS A 9 -22.24 -15.76 -52.90
C LYS A 9 -22.48 -14.88 -51.66
N ARG A 10 -23.56 -14.09 -51.62
CA ARG A 10 -23.94 -13.28 -50.44
C ARG A 10 -24.40 -14.18 -49.29
N ARG A 11 -25.16 -15.24 -49.59
CA ARG A 11 -25.65 -16.22 -48.61
C ARG A 11 -24.52 -17.04 -47.97
N ASN A 12 -23.44 -17.33 -48.70
CA ASN A 12 -22.22 -17.94 -48.14
C ASN A 12 -21.46 -16.97 -47.20
N SER A 13 -21.32 -15.70 -47.62
CA SER A 13 -20.68 -14.68 -46.77
C SER A 13 -21.44 -14.43 -45.47
N GLU A 14 -22.77 -14.51 -45.50
CA GLU A 14 -23.64 -14.33 -44.34
C GLU A 14 -23.53 -15.50 -43.36
N LYS A 15 -23.54 -16.75 -43.84
CA LYS A 15 -23.27 -17.95 -43.02
C LYS A 15 -21.89 -17.91 -42.36
N ARG A 16 -20.87 -17.42 -43.07
CA ARG A 16 -19.52 -17.27 -42.49
C ARG A 16 -19.50 -16.20 -41.39
N LYS A 17 -20.20 -15.09 -41.60
CA LYS A 17 -20.37 -14.03 -40.58
C LYS A 17 -21.15 -14.54 -39.37
N GLU A 18 -22.20 -15.31 -39.58
CA GLU A 18 -23.01 -15.92 -38.53
C GLU A 18 -22.18 -16.89 -37.66
N LYS A 19 -21.43 -17.81 -38.29
CA LYS A 19 -20.49 -18.68 -37.56
C LYS A 19 -19.45 -17.89 -36.77
N SER A 20 -18.92 -16.80 -37.34
CA SER A 20 -17.98 -15.93 -36.65
C SER A 20 -18.62 -15.22 -35.45
N ARG A 21 -19.88 -14.81 -35.55
CA ARG A 21 -20.62 -14.17 -34.45
C ARG A 21 -20.88 -15.16 -33.32
N GLU A 22 -21.30 -16.37 -33.65
CA GLU A 22 -21.55 -17.42 -32.65
C GLU A 22 -20.26 -17.84 -31.95
N ALA A 23 -19.17 -18.02 -32.70
CA ALA A 23 -17.85 -18.28 -32.13
C ALA A 23 -17.39 -17.14 -31.19
N ALA A 24 -17.61 -15.88 -31.56
CA ALA A 24 -17.30 -14.73 -30.71
C ALA A 24 -18.18 -14.69 -29.45
N ARG A 25 -19.46 -15.06 -29.56
CA ARG A 25 -20.37 -15.16 -28.43
C ARG A 25 -19.93 -16.25 -27.46
N CYS A 26 -19.65 -17.46 -27.96
CA CYS A 26 -19.13 -18.56 -27.16
C CYS A 26 -17.83 -18.19 -26.44
N ARG A 27 -16.89 -17.52 -27.13
CA ARG A 27 -15.66 -17.00 -26.49
C ARG A 27 -15.94 -16.02 -25.36
N ARG A 28 -16.85 -15.06 -25.55
CA ARG A 28 -17.22 -14.09 -24.51
C ARG A 28 -17.92 -14.75 -23.31
N SER A 29 -18.76 -15.75 -23.56
CA SER A 29 -19.41 -16.52 -22.48
C SER A 29 -18.38 -17.27 -21.64
N LYS A 30 -17.45 -17.99 -22.27
CA LYS A 30 -16.35 -18.68 -21.58
C LYS A 30 -15.43 -17.72 -20.83
N GLU A 31 -15.10 -16.59 -21.42
CA GLU A 31 -14.30 -15.56 -20.76
C GLU A 31 -14.99 -15.07 -19.48
N SER A 32 -16.28 -14.73 -19.54
CA SER A 32 -17.03 -14.29 -18.37
C SER A 32 -17.11 -15.37 -17.29
N GLU A 33 -17.28 -16.64 -17.67
CA GLU A 33 -17.25 -17.79 -16.74
C GLU A 33 -15.91 -17.88 -16.01
N ILE A 34 -14.79 -17.80 -16.73
CA ILE A 34 -13.43 -17.81 -16.15
C ILE A 34 -13.25 -16.64 -15.16
N PHE A 35 -13.76 -15.45 -15.49
CA PHE A 35 -13.70 -14.30 -14.57
C PHE A 35 -14.53 -14.52 -13.30
N THR A 36 -15.70 -15.14 -13.43
CA THR A 36 -16.54 -15.51 -12.27
C THR A 36 -15.82 -16.53 -11.39
N ASP A 37 -15.22 -17.57 -11.98
CA ASP A 37 -14.46 -18.56 -11.22
C ASP A 37 -13.25 -17.93 -10.51
N MET A 38 -12.51 -17.06 -11.21
CA MET A 38 -11.37 -16.33 -10.62
C MET A 38 -11.80 -15.42 -9.47
N ALA A 39 -12.95 -14.75 -9.59
CA ALA A 39 -13.49 -13.92 -8.52
C ALA A 39 -13.90 -14.73 -7.29
N ASN A 40 -14.39 -15.96 -7.48
CA ASN A 40 -14.75 -16.88 -6.39
C ASN A 40 -13.52 -17.44 -5.65
N LEU A 41 -12.34 -17.45 -6.29
CA LEU A 41 -11.08 -17.91 -5.69
C LEU A 41 -10.36 -16.83 -4.88
N LEU A 42 -10.72 -15.57 -5.04
CA LEU A 42 -10.11 -14.47 -4.29
C LEU A 42 -10.53 -14.52 -2.80
N PRO A 43 -9.64 -14.15 -1.87
CA PRO A 43 -9.93 -14.10 -0.43
C PRO A 43 -10.75 -12.84 -0.08
N VAL A 44 -11.90 -12.69 -0.73
CA VAL A 44 -12.79 -11.53 -0.62
C VAL A 44 -14.20 -12.05 -0.32
N PRO A 45 -14.98 -11.39 0.56
CA PRO A 45 -16.35 -11.82 0.85
C PRO A 45 -17.17 -11.95 -0.45
N ALA A 46 -17.98 -13.01 -0.56
CA ALA A 46 -18.77 -13.29 -1.76
C ALA A 46 -19.70 -12.14 -2.18
N SER A 47 -20.20 -11.38 -1.19
CA SER A 47 -21.00 -10.16 -1.42
C SER A 47 -20.25 -9.12 -2.24
N LEU A 48 -18.95 -8.94 -1.97
CA LEU A 48 -18.10 -7.97 -2.65
C LEU A 48 -17.55 -8.52 -3.96
N SER A 49 -17.21 -9.80 -4.01
CA SER A 49 -16.72 -10.49 -5.22
C SER A 49 -17.69 -10.34 -6.41
N SER A 50 -19.01 -10.44 -6.15
CA SER A 50 -20.04 -10.28 -7.19
C SER A 50 -20.14 -8.88 -7.81
N GLN A 51 -19.61 -7.86 -7.13
CA GLN A 51 -19.69 -6.45 -7.56
C GLN A 51 -18.42 -6.00 -8.30
N LEU A 52 -17.37 -6.82 -8.31
CA LEU A 52 -16.10 -6.49 -8.94
C LEU A 52 -16.22 -6.51 -10.47
N ASP A 53 -15.65 -5.51 -11.12
CA ASP A 53 -15.46 -5.52 -12.56
C ASP A 53 -14.25 -6.39 -12.96
N LYS A 54 -14.17 -6.77 -14.24
CA LYS A 54 -13.10 -7.64 -14.76
C LYS A 54 -11.70 -7.08 -14.49
N ALA A 55 -11.53 -5.76 -14.56
CA ALA A 55 -10.26 -5.10 -14.30
C ALA A 55 -9.87 -5.20 -12.82
N SER A 56 -10.81 -4.99 -11.90
CA SER A 56 -10.56 -5.17 -10.46
C SER A 56 -10.23 -6.60 -10.11
N ILE A 57 -10.93 -7.59 -10.69
CA ILE A 57 -10.58 -9.01 -10.47
C ILE A 57 -9.12 -9.26 -10.88
N MET A 58 -8.69 -8.81 -12.06
CA MET A 58 -7.29 -8.94 -12.48
C MET A 58 -6.32 -8.25 -11.51
N ARG A 59 -6.60 -7.00 -11.10
CA ARG A 59 -5.75 -6.25 -10.15
C ARG A 59 -5.59 -7.00 -8.84
N LEU A 60 -6.70 -7.44 -8.26
CA LEU A 60 -6.72 -8.16 -6.98
C LEU A 60 -6.01 -9.51 -7.11
N THR A 61 -6.20 -10.25 -8.20
CA THR A 61 -5.49 -11.51 -8.45
C THR A 61 -3.98 -11.30 -8.56
N ILE A 62 -3.52 -10.28 -9.30
CA ILE A 62 -2.09 -9.96 -9.42
C ILE A 62 -1.51 -9.55 -8.06
N ALA A 63 -2.21 -8.69 -7.33
CA ALA A 63 -1.79 -8.26 -6.00
C ALA A 63 -1.73 -9.45 -5.02
N PHE A 64 -2.72 -10.34 -5.04
CA PHE A 64 -2.74 -11.55 -4.23
C PHE A 64 -1.55 -12.48 -4.54
N LEU A 65 -1.24 -12.70 -5.82
CA LEU A 65 -0.07 -13.51 -6.22
C LEU A 65 1.25 -12.84 -5.80
N LYS A 66 1.34 -11.51 -5.87
CA LYS A 66 2.50 -10.76 -5.34
C LYS A 66 2.61 -10.89 -3.82
N ALA A 67 1.48 -10.84 -3.10
CA ALA A 67 1.45 -11.03 -1.65
C ALA A 67 1.91 -12.45 -1.26
N GLN A 68 1.49 -13.48 -2.01
CA GLN A 68 2.01 -14.84 -1.82
C GLN A 68 3.52 -14.93 -2.07
N SER A 69 4.03 -14.24 -3.09
CA SER A 69 5.48 -14.16 -3.35
C SER A 69 6.24 -13.42 -2.25
N LEU A 70 5.64 -12.38 -1.65
CA LEU A 70 6.20 -11.65 -0.51
C LEU A 70 6.32 -12.55 0.73
N LEU A 71 5.29 -13.34 1.00
CA LEU A 71 5.24 -14.21 2.17
C LEU A 71 6.09 -15.50 1.96
N GLY A 72 6.33 -15.90 0.71
CA GLY A 72 7.23 -16.99 0.35
C GLY A 72 6.89 -18.31 1.06
N ASN A 73 7.93 -19.06 1.44
CA ASN A 73 7.78 -20.32 2.20
C ASN A 73 7.37 -20.07 3.66
N SER A 74 7.50 -18.83 4.16
CA SER A 74 7.12 -18.47 5.54
C SER A 74 5.62 -18.56 5.76
N VAL A 75 4.79 -18.61 4.71
CA VAL A 75 3.34 -18.89 4.85
C VAL A 75 3.10 -20.20 5.60
N GLN A 76 3.87 -21.26 5.29
CA GLN A 76 3.64 -22.57 5.90
C GLN A 76 3.99 -22.58 7.39
N GLU A 77 5.07 -21.90 7.77
CA GLU A 77 5.45 -21.70 9.18
C GLU A 77 4.44 -20.82 9.91
N LEU A 78 4.01 -19.70 9.31
CA LEU A 78 3.02 -18.80 9.88
C LEU A 78 1.66 -19.49 10.08
N CYS A 79 1.18 -20.23 9.08
CA CYS A 79 -0.06 -21.02 9.18
C CYS A 79 0.03 -22.14 10.23
N SER A 80 1.24 -22.64 10.53
CA SER A 80 1.45 -23.62 11.60
C SER A 80 1.45 -22.97 12.99
N MET A 81 1.86 -21.71 13.09
CA MET A 81 1.86 -20.92 14.34
C MET A 81 0.49 -20.35 14.70
N TRP A 82 -0.36 -20.13 13.70
CA TRP A 82 -1.65 -19.45 13.81
C TRP A 82 -2.80 -20.37 13.41
N ASN A 83 -3.59 -20.84 14.39
CA ASN A 83 -4.83 -21.55 14.13
C ASN A 83 -5.98 -20.58 13.81
N GLU A 84 -7.10 -21.08 13.26
CA GLU A 84 -8.26 -20.26 12.85
C GLU A 84 -8.78 -19.36 13.99
N GLU A 85 -8.78 -19.87 15.22
CA GLU A 85 -9.24 -19.11 16.40
C GLU A 85 -8.31 -17.93 16.73
N LYS A 86 -6.98 -18.13 16.70
CA LYS A 86 -6.00 -17.06 16.89
C LYS A 86 -6.07 -16.03 15.77
N CYS A 87 -6.21 -16.46 14.51
CA CYS A 87 -6.38 -15.56 13.38
C CYS A 87 -7.61 -14.68 13.56
N SER A 88 -8.77 -15.28 13.89
CA SER A 88 -10.02 -14.56 14.12
C SER A 88 -9.90 -13.51 15.24
N MET A 89 -9.28 -13.87 16.37
CA MET A 89 -9.03 -12.92 17.45
C MET A 89 -8.12 -11.77 17.02
N ALA A 90 -7.06 -12.08 16.27
CA ALA A 90 -6.14 -11.04 15.81
C ALA A 90 -6.75 -10.14 14.75
N ASP A 91 -7.50 -10.68 13.80
CA ASP A 91 -8.17 -9.91 12.76
C ASP A 91 -9.18 -8.93 13.39
N ALA A 92 -9.81 -9.32 14.50
CA ALA A 92 -10.67 -8.43 15.27
C ALA A 92 -9.90 -7.35 16.04
N CYS A 93 -8.77 -7.69 16.67
CA CYS A 93 -8.08 -6.79 17.61
C CYS A 93 -6.94 -5.98 16.99
N TRP A 94 -6.19 -6.51 16.02
CA TRP A 94 -4.99 -5.87 15.47
C TRP A 94 -5.27 -4.53 14.79
N PRO A 95 -6.30 -4.38 13.93
CA PRO A 95 -6.57 -3.09 13.30
C PRO A 95 -6.93 -1.99 14.30
N GLN A 96 -7.47 -2.37 15.46
CA GLN A 96 -7.82 -1.44 16.55
C GLN A 96 -6.60 -1.13 17.41
N ALA A 97 -5.78 -2.14 17.72
CA ALA A 97 -4.57 -1.99 18.52
C ALA A 97 -3.45 -1.24 17.80
N LEU A 98 -3.31 -1.44 16.47
CA LEU A 98 -2.29 -0.76 15.66
C LEU A 98 -2.50 0.76 15.62
N GLY A 99 -3.74 1.25 15.68
CA GLY A 99 -4.04 2.68 15.53
C GLY A 99 -3.76 3.26 14.13
N GLY A 100 -3.10 2.51 13.25
CA GLY A 100 -2.73 2.88 11.88
C GLY A 100 -3.11 1.85 10.81
N LEU A 101 -2.45 1.94 9.66
CA LEU A 101 -2.68 1.14 8.46
C LEU A 101 -1.49 0.24 8.17
N LEU A 102 -1.67 -1.08 8.05
CA LEU A 102 -0.64 -1.94 7.48
C LEU A 102 -0.71 -1.83 5.95
N LEU A 103 0.42 -1.52 5.32
CA LEU A 103 0.55 -1.32 3.88
C LEU A 103 1.76 -2.08 3.36
N ALA A 104 1.57 -2.84 2.28
CA ALA A 104 2.64 -3.48 1.53
C ALA A 104 2.71 -2.91 0.11
N LEU A 105 3.89 -2.47 -0.32
CA LEU A 105 4.15 -1.90 -1.64
C LEU A 105 5.16 -2.72 -2.43
N SER A 106 5.01 -2.79 -3.75
CA SER A 106 6.07 -3.27 -4.66
C SER A 106 7.22 -2.27 -4.76
N SER A 107 8.35 -2.69 -5.33
CA SER A 107 9.45 -1.80 -5.72
C SER A 107 9.00 -0.64 -6.62
N GLU A 108 7.98 -0.88 -7.44
CA GLU A 108 7.38 0.11 -8.35
C GLU A 108 6.28 0.96 -7.69
N GLY A 109 5.95 0.72 -6.43
CA GLY A 109 4.92 1.43 -5.70
C GLY A 109 3.49 0.93 -5.96
N ASP A 110 3.31 -0.28 -6.47
CA ASP A 110 1.98 -0.91 -6.50
C ASP A 110 1.56 -1.30 -5.09
N ILE A 111 0.31 -1.00 -4.72
CA ILE A 111 -0.27 -1.43 -3.45
C ILE A 111 -0.58 -2.92 -3.54
N ILE A 112 0.16 -3.75 -2.80
CA ILE A 112 0.00 -5.21 -2.80
C ILE A 112 -1.02 -5.63 -1.76
N TYR A 113 -0.93 -5.03 -0.58
CA TYR A 113 -1.81 -5.30 0.53
C TYR A 113 -2.03 -4.02 1.33
N LEU A 114 -3.21 -3.89 1.90
CA LEU A 114 -3.61 -2.78 2.74
C LEU A 114 -4.68 -3.29 3.72
N THR A 115 -4.65 -2.92 4.98
CA THR A 115 -5.68 -3.34 5.95
C THR A 115 -7.05 -2.74 5.60
N GLU A 116 -8.13 -3.47 5.90
CA GLU A 116 -9.52 -3.03 5.66
C GLU A 116 -9.88 -1.71 6.35
N ASN A 117 -9.22 -1.41 7.49
CA ASN A 117 -9.44 -0.19 8.28
C ASN A 117 -9.06 1.11 7.53
N VAL A 118 -8.49 1.02 6.32
CA VAL A 118 -8.25 2.18 5.43
C VAL A 118 -9.52 2.93 5.08
N THR A 119 -10.66 2.24 5.02
CA THR A 119 -11.94 2.89 4.74
C THR A 119 -12.30 3.88 5.86
N GLN A 120 -12.00 3.53 7.11
CA GLN A 120 -12.20 4.38 8.28
C GLN A 120 -11.13 5.46 8.41
N GLN A 121 -9.91 5.23 7.92
CA GLN A 121 -8.78 6.15 8.08
C GLN A 121 -8.66 7.20 6.97
N LEU A 122 -8.97 6.81 5.73
CA LEU A 122 -8.85 7.64 4.52
C LEU A 122 -10.18 7.80 3.76
N GLY A 123 -11.23 7.03 4.08
CA GLY A 123 -12.54 7.14 3.44
C GLY A 123 -12.61 6.48 2.05
N LEU A 124 -11.56 5.74 1.67
CA LEU A 124 -11.42 5.05 0.40
C LEU A 124 -11.58 3.54 0.60
N PRO A 125 -12.38 2.85 -0.24
CA PRO A 125 -12.58 1.41 -0.09
C PRO A 125 -11.30 0.65 -0.46
N GLN A 126 -10.95 -0.35 0.35
CA GLN A 126 -9.74 -1.16 0.20
C GLN A 126 -9.59 -1.79 -1.20
N MET A 127 -10.69 -2.32 -1.77
CA MET A 127 -10.67 -2.98 -3.08
C MET A 127 -10.35 -2.04 -4.25
N ASP A 128 -10.62 -0.74 -4.10
CA ASP A 128 -10.27 0.25 -5.12
C ASP A 128 -8.77 0.58 -5.08
N LEU A 129 -8.11 0.35 -3.94
CA LEU A 129 -6.70 0.67 -3.71
C LEU A 129 -5.76 -0.47 -4.06
N ILE A 130 -6.10 -1.71 -3.71
CA ILE A 130 -5.23 -2.87 -3.95
C ILE A 130 -4.96 -3.04 -5.45
N GLY A 131 -3.69 -3.21 -5.80
CA GLY A 131 -3.19 -3.34 -7.17
C GLY A 131 -3.07 -2.02 -7.93
N GLN A 132 -3.40 -0.88 -7.33
CA GLN A 132 -3.14 0.44 -7.91
C GLN A 132 -1.79 0.99 -7.50
N SER A 133 -1.31 1.98 -8.24
CA SER A 133 -0.10 2.71 -7.87
C SER A 133 -0.36 3.65 -6.69
N ILE A 134 0.50 3.59 -5.67
CA ILE A 134 0.47 4.52 -4.53
C ILE A 134 0.64 5.98 -4.99
N TYR A 135 1.32 6.21 -6.12
CA TYR A 135 1.55 7.55 -6.68
C TYR A 135 0.27 8.27 -7.09
N ASP A 136 -0.81 7.53 -7.37
CA ASP A 136 -2.13 8.10 -7.67
C ASP A 136 -2.82 8.64 -6.41
N TYR A 137 -2.40 8.17 -5.23
CA TYR A 137 -3.00 8.49 -3.94
C TYR A 137 -2.11 9.32 -3.03
N CYS A 138 -0.79 9.33 -3.24
CA CYS A 138 0.10 10.19 -2.48
C CYS A 138 0.28 11.58 -3.11
N HIS A 139 0.73 12.54 -2.31
CA HIS A 139 0.98 13.90 -2.79
C HIS A 139 2.13 13.91 -3.81
N PRO A 140 2.02 14.61 -4.95
CA PRO A 140 3.06 14.62 -5.99
C PRO A 140 4.45 15.03 -5.49
N CYS A 141 4.52 16.00 -4.57
CA CYS A 141 5.80 16.42 -3.96
C CYS A 141 6.44 15.38 -3.04
N ASP A 142 5.81 14.22 -2.80
CA ASP A 142 6.37 13.12 -2.00
C ASP A 142 6.85 11.97 -2.91
N HIS A 143 6.66 12.07 -4.23
CA HIS A 143 6.95 10.97 -5.16
C HIS A 143 8.43 10.60 -5.21
N ASP A 144 9.32 11.58 -5.24
CA ASP A 144 10.77 11.33 -5.37
C ASP A 144 11.33 10.70 -4.09
N GLU A 145 10.91 11.17 -2.92
CA GLU A 145 11.27 10.58 -1.63
C GLU A 145 10.72 9.16 -1.50
N LEU A 146 9.49 8.91 -1.95
CA LEU A 146 8.91 7.57 -1.92
C LEU A 146 9.68 6.61 -2.84
N ARG A 147 10.13 7.05 -4.03
CA ARG A 147 11.00 6.25 -4.90
C ARG A 147 12.32 5.90 -4.21
N GLU A 148 12.93 6.86 -3.52
CA GLU A 148 14.15 6.64 -2.75
C GLU A 148 13.92 5.63 -1.61
N VAL A 149 12.81 5.78 -0.88
CA VAL A 149 12.39 4.85 0.18
C VAL A 149 12.17 3.42 -0.35
N LEU A 150 11.58 3.27 -1.53
CA LEU A 150 11.33 1.97 -2.16
C LEU A 150 12.61 1.37 -2.78
N SER A 151 13.65 2.16 -3.00
CA SER A 151 14.91 1.68 -3.55
C SER A 151 15.74 0.90 -2.51
N LEU A 152 16.55 -0.05 -3.01
CA LEU A 152 17.54 -0.73 -2.19
C LEU A 152 18.71 0.22 -1.95
N ARG A 153 19.04 0.44 -0.67
CA ARG A 153 20.16 1.28 -0.28
C ARG A 153 21.45 0.45 -0.28
N PRO A 154 22.60 1.05 -0.68
CA PRO A 154 23.88 0.34 -0.77
C PRO A 154 24.46 -0.02 0.60
N ASP A 155 24.01 0.64 1.67
CA ASP A 155 24.37 0.33 3.07
C ASP A 155 23.74 -0.97 3.58
N GLY A 156 22.81 -1.56 2.83
CA GLY A 156 22.07 -2.75 3.23
C GLY A 156 20.99 -2.48 4.29
N ASP A 157 20.74 -1.23 4.66
CA ASP A 157 19.67 -0.90 5.59
C ASP A 157 18.32 -1.16 4.90
N LEU A 158 17.54 -2.05 5.51
CA LEU A 158 16.21 -2.40 5.05
C LEU A 158 15.12 -1.64 5.81
N THR A 159 15.45 -0.96 6.90
CA THR A 159 14.47 -0.21 7.69
C THR A 159 14.10 1.10 7.01
N ARG A 160 12.84 1.50 7.12
CA ARG A 160 12.32 2.74 6.52
C ARG A 160 11.45 3.46 7.53
N SER A 161 11.71 4.74 7.72
CA SER A 161 10.85 5.65 8.49
C SER A 161 10.77 6.97 7.74
N PHE A 162 9.56 7.41 7.42
CA PHE A 162 9.31 8.59 6.60
C PHE A 162 7.87 9.07 6.78
N PHE A 163 7.56 10.28 6.30
CA PHE A 163 6.19 10.78 6.27
C PHE A 163 5.63 10.70 4.86
N LEU A 164 4.36 10.33 4.74
CA LEU A 164 3.68 10.28 3.46
C LEU A 164 2.32 10.97 3.54
N ARG A 165 2.04 11.86 2.60
CA ARG A 165 0.72 12.48 2.48
C ARG A 165 -0.16 11.64 1.57
N LEU A 166 -1.22 11.06 2.12
CA LEU A 166 -2.20 10.26 1.39
C LEU A 166 -3.51 11.01 1.21
N LYS A 167 -4.16 10.83 0.05
CA LYS A 167 -5.50 11.34 -0.20
C LYS A 167 -6.49 10.73 0.80
N SER A 168 -7.29 11.60 1.38
CA SER A 168 -8.37 11.28 2.31
C SER A 168 -9.65 11.97 1.86
N THR A 169 -10.70 11.19 1.67
CA THR A 169 -12.07 11.64 1.44
C THR A 169 -12.83 11.88 2.74
N ILE A 170 -12.19 11.65 3.89
CA ILE A 170 -12.78 11.99 5.19
C ILE A 170 -12.66 13.49 5.41
N THR A 171 -13.82 14.13 5.52
CA THR A 171 -13.90 15.55 5.88
C THR A 171 -13.61 15.76 7.37
N ALA A 172 -13.27 16.99 7.77
CA ALA A 172 -13.02 17.34 9.18
C ALA A 172 -14.19 17.01 10.14
N LYS A 173 -15.40 16.79 9.61
CA LYS A 173 -16.60 16.36 10.37
C LYS A 173 -16.80 14.83 10.39
N GLY A 174 -15.80 14.05 9.97
CA GLY A 174 -15.85 12.58 9.97
C GLY A 174 -16.73 11.94 8.89
N ARG A 175 -17.26 12.71 7.94
CA ARG A 175 -18.05 12.17 6.82
C ARG A 175 -17.17 11.90 5.61
N SER A 176 -17.30 10.72 5.01
CA SER A 176 -16.65 10.39 3.75
C SER A 176 -17.38 11.04 2.58
N ASN A 177 -16.63 11.71 1.70
CA ASN A 177 -17.10 12.11 0.38
C ASN A 177 -16.41 11.23 -0.68
N ASN A 178 -17.08 10.30 -1.34
CA ASN A 178 -16.43 9.41 -2.33
C ASN A 178 -15.84 10.12 -3.59
N ASN A 179 -15.70 11.44 -3.57
CA ASN A 179 -15.08 12.23 -4.63
C ASN A 179 -13.58 12.41 -4.39
N LEU A 180 -12.78 11.54 -5.02
CA LEU A 180 -11.31 11.59 -4.97
C LEU A 180 -10.70 12.93 -5.43
N LYS A 181 -11.39 13.69 -6.31
CA LYS A 181 -10.90 14.99 -6.78
C LYS A 181 -11.00 16.10 -5.72
N ALA A 182 -11.90 15.92 -4.75
CA ALA A 182 -12.08 16.83 -3.62
C ALA A 182 -11.42 16.29 -2.35
N ALA A 183 -10.62 15.23 -2.45
CA ALA A 183 -9.92 14.64 -1.33
C ALA A 183 -8.89 15.63 -0.76
N SER A 184 -8.82 15.67 0.56
CA SER A 184 -7.76 16.34 1.31
C SER A 184 -6.53 15.43 1.41
N TYR A 185 -5.41 15.93 1.91
CA TYR A 185 -4.24 15.11 2.21
C TYR A 185 -4.07 14.93 3.71
N LYS A 186 -3.98 13.67 4.15
CA LYS A 186 -3.68 13.29 5.54
C LYS A 186 -2.22 12.85 5.62
N VAL A 187 -1.50 13.36 6.62
CA VAL A 187 -0.11 12.99 6.86
C VAL A 187 -0.08 11.68 7.64
N MET A 188 0.67 10.72 7.14
CA MET A 188 0.91 9.43 7.76
C MET A 188 2.39 9.34 8.17
N ASN A 189 2.66 8.91 9.40
CA ASN A 189 3.98 8.48 9.81
C ASN A 189 4.15 7.01 9.43
N CYS A 190 5.03 6.73 8.47
CA CYS A 190 5.24 5.40 7.92
C CYS A 190 6.53 4.81 8.48
N SER A 191 6.41 3.66 9.16
CA SER A 191 7.56 2.90 9.69
C SER A 191 7.47 1.44 9.27
N GLY A 192 8.56 0.90 8.73
CA GLY A 192 8.54 -0.42 8.14
C GLY A 192 9.90 -0.91 7.69
N ARG A 193 9.88 -1.95 6.85
CA ARG A 193 11.09 -2.58 6.31
C ARG A 193 10.89 -3.09 4.89
N ILE A 194 11.98 -3.12 4.14
CA ILE A 194 12.08 -3.84 2.89
C ILE A 194 12.18 -5.34 3.18
N VAL A 195 11.38 -6.13 2.47
CA VAL A 195 11.39 -7.58 2.47
C VAL A 195 11.84 -8.04 1.09
N LEU A 196 12.90 -8.84 1.06
CA LEU A 196 13.44 -9.42 -0.16
C LEU A 196 12.71 -10.72 -0.44
N ALA A 197 12.19 -10.88 -1.65
CA ALA A 197 11.54 -12.11 -2.10
C ALA A 197 12.42 -12.81 -3.14
N THR A 198 12.82 -14.03 -2.81
CA THR A 198 13.47 -14.96 -3.73
C THR A 198 12.39 -15.70 -4.51
N ALA A 199 12.50 -15.77 -5.83
CA ALA A 199 11.64 -16.63 -6.63
C ALA A 199 11.80 -18.08 -6.15
N SER A 200 10.82 -18.56 -5.39
CA SER A 200 10.70 -20.00 -5.12
C SER A 200 10.49 -20.67 -6.48
N ALA A 201 11.34 -21.65 -6.80
CA ALA A 201 11.26 -22.39 -8.05
C ALA A 201 9.82 -22.90 -8.21
N ARG A 202 9.08 -22.33 -9.17
CA ARG A 202 7.73 -22.78 -9.46
C ARG A 202 7.78 -24.27 -9.77
N ASN A 203 7.00 -25.05 -9.02
CA ASN A 203 6.53 -26.39 -9.32
C ASN A 203 6.72 -26.78 -10.80
N THR A 204 7.61 -27.73 -11.05
CA THR A 204 7.75 -28.47 -12.30
C THR A 204 6.50 -29.31 -12.56
N TYR A 205 5.43 -28.66 -13.00
CA TYR A 205 4.29 -29.30 -13.65
C TYR A 205 4.17 -28.74 -15.07
N SER A 206 5.12 -29.07 -15.94
CA SER A 206 4.94 -28.96 -17.39
C SER A 206 6.11 -29.57 -18.20
N GLN A 207 6.40 -30.87 -18.04
CA GLN A 207 7.04 -31.61 -19.15
C GLN A 207 6.96 -33.13 -19.00
N GLU A 208 5.77 -33.71 -19.14
CA GLU A 208 5.69 -35.06 -19.71
C GLU A 208 5.50 -34.92 -21.22
N ARG A 209 6.62 -34.92 -21.96
CA ARG A 209 6.71 -35.44 -23.33
C ARG A 209 8.17 -35.52 -23.80
N ALA A 210 8.64 -36.78 -23.86
CA ALA A 210 9.57 -37.38 -24.83
C ALA A 210 11.01 -36.82 -24.92
N PHE A 211 12.01 -37.59 -24.46
CA PHE A 211 12.85 -38.49 -25.29
C PHE A 211 13.88 -39.23 -24.42
N ASP A 212 14.34 -40.37 -24.93
CA ASP A 212 15.20 -41.39 -24.34
C ASP A 212 16.68 -41.00 -24.10
N GLU A 213 17.30 -41.79 -23.22
CA GLU A 213 18.72 -42.22 -23.12
C GLU A 213 19.84 -41.27 -22.58
N GLU A 214 20.41 -41.76 -21.46
CA GLU A 214 21.81 -41.83 -21.01
C GLU A 214 22.71 -40.58 -20.84
N ASP A 215 23.28 -40.54 -19.62
CA ASP A 215 24.63 -40.09 -19.25
C ASP A 215 24.91 -38.57 -19.16
N ASP A 216 24.75 -38.02 -17.95
CA ASP A 216 25.88 -37.36 -17.28
C ASP A 216 25.55 -37.20 -15.77
N LEU A 217 26.33 -37.86 -14.92
CA LEU A 217 26.29 -37.72 -13.48
C LEU A 217 26.84 -36.35 -13.09
N LEU A 218 25.96 -35.38 -12.85
CA LEU A 218 26.34 -34.13 -12.17
C LEU A 218 26.73 -34.47 -10.73
N THR A 219 27.99 -34.22 -10.39
CA THR A 219 28.55 -34.38 -9.04
C THR A 219 27.92 -33.38 -8.07
N GLU A 220 27.69 -33.81 -6.82
CA GLU A 220 27.03 -33.05 -5.74
C GLU A 220 27.71 -31.71 -5.36
N ASP A 221 28.90 -31.43 -5.90
CA ASP A 221 29.74 -30.26 -5.59
C ASP A 221 29.41 -29.00 -6.43
N ASP A 222 28.57 -29.10 -7.48
CA ASP A 222 28.13 -27.93 -8.29
C ASP A 222 26.78 -27.33 -7.81
N LEU A 223 26.19 -27.85 -6.73
CA LEU A 223 24.86 -27.44 -6.23
C LEU A 223 24.89 -26.36 -5.13
N GLU A 224 26.06 -25.93 -4.64
CA GLU A 224 26.16 -25.03 -3.47
C GLU A 224 26.56 -23.57 -3.78
N LEU A 225 26.60 -23.13 -5.04
CA LEU A 225 27.03 -21.76 -5.39
C LEU A 225 26.14 -21.03 -6.42
N GLU A 226 24.83 -21.11 -6.26
CA GLU A 226 23.93 -20.02 -6.70
C GLU A 226 22.92 -19.69 -5.61
N ALA A 227 23.34 -18.93 -4.59
CA ALA A 227 22.39 -18.15 -3.80
C ALA A 227 21.69 -17.17 -4.76
N LYS A 228 20.57 -17.60 -5.35
CA LYS A 228 19.81 -16.82 -6.33
C LYS A 228 19.54 -15.43 -5.78
N ALA A 229 20.08 -14.41 -6.44
CA ALA A 229 19.85 -13.02 -6.07
C ALA A 229 18.33 -12.78 -5.92
N PRO A 230 17.89 -11.94 -4.95
CA PRO A 230 16.48 -11.66 -4.74
C PRO A 230 15.88 -11.12 -6.05
N THR A 231 14.81 -11.78 -6.52
CA THR A 231 14.20 -11.47 -7.82
C THR A 231 13.26 -10.27 -7.73
N SER A 232 12.85 -9.89 -6.52
CA SER A 232 11.97 -8.75 -6.24
C SER A 232 12.06 -8.35 -4.77
N HIS A 233 11.72 -7.11 -4.45
CA HIS A 233 11.59 -6.63 -3.09
C HIS A 233 10.33 -5.81 -2.89
N PHE A 234 9.92 -5.71 -1.63
CA PHE A 234 8.66 -5.13 -1.20
C PHE A 234 8.87 -4.29 0.04
N LEU A 235 8.14 -3.19 0.19
CA LEU A 235 8.11 -2.42 1.44
C LEU A 235 6.89 -2.85 2.24
N VAL A 236 7.08 -3.35 3.46
CA VAL A 236 6.00 -3.62 4.42
C VAL A 236 6.11 -2.62 5.56
N MET A 237 5.04 -1.85 5.80
CA MET A 237 5.05 -0.75 6.76
C MET A 237 3.72 -0.55 7.47
N VAL A 238 3.79 0.03 8.66
CA VAL A 238 2.65 0.59 9.38
C VAL A 238 2.64 2.10 9.14
N GLY A 239 1.50 2.63 8.73
CA GLY A 239 1.25 4.06 8.55
C GLY A 239 0.30 4.58 9.61
N ASP A 240 0.80 5.38 10.54
CA ASP A 240 0.01 5.97 11.61
C ASP A 240 -0.46 7.38 11.25
N PRO A 241 -1.77 7.67 11.32
CA PRO A 241 -2.28 9.00 11.05
C PRO A 241 -1.83 9.97 12.13
N ILE A 242 -1.32 11.13 11.73
CA ILE A 242 -1.01 12.18 12.71
C ILE A 242 -2.32 12.89 13.12
N PRO A 243 -2.72 12.85 14.40
CA PRO A 243 -3.93 13.51 14.85
C PRO A 243 -3.80 15.02 14.69
N HIS A 244 -4.85 15.66 14.19
CA HIS A 244 -4.87 17.11 14.12
C HIS A 244 -4.99 17.68 15.55
N PRO A 245 -4.22 18.72 15.94
CA PRO A 245 -4.26 19.28 17.29
C PRO A 245 -5.66 19.70 17.76
N SER A 246 -6.53 20.16 16.84
CA SER A 246 -7.92 20.51 17.16
C SER A 246 -8.86 19.32 17.40
N ASN A 247 -8.42 18.11 17.05
CA ASN A 247 -9.18 16.86 17.19
C ASN A 247 -8.51 15.91 18.20
N ILE A 248 -7.69 16.42 19.12
CA ILE A 248 -7.19 15.64 20.25
C ILE A 248 -8.37 15.40 21.19
N GLU A 249 -9.16 14.36 20.91
CA GLU A 249 -10.33 13.96 21.70
C GLU A 249 -9.93 13.27 23.01
N MET A 250 -8.70 12.73 23.09
CA MET A 250 -8.17 12.14 24.33
C MET A 250 -7.53 13.22 25.21
N PRO A 251 -7.87 13.28 26.51
CA PRO A 251 -7.15 14.12 27.43
C PRO A 251 -5.67 13.71 27.43
N LEU A 252 -4.80 14.70 27.24
CA LEU A 252 -3.37 14.51 27.42
C LEU A 252 -3.14 14.00 28.84
N ASP A 253 -2.31 12.98 28.99
CA ASP A 253 -2.00 12.41 30.30
C ASP A 253 -1.26 13.42 31.20
N SER A 254 -0.96 13.01 32.43
CA SER A 254 -0.19 13.86 33.34
C SER A 254 1.23 14.13 32.85
N TYR A 255 1.76 13.30 31.94
CA TYR A 255 3.14 13.33 31.46
C TYR A 255 3.32 14.05 30.12
N THR A 256 2.23 14.54 29.52
CA THR A 256 2.25 15.25 28.24
C THR A 256 1.80 16.69 28.43
N PHE A 257 2.58 17.62 27.87
CA PHE A 257 2.29 19.05 27.86
C PHE A 257 2.26 19.57 26.41
N LEU A 258 1.51 20.66 26.19
CA LEU A 258 1.38 21.27 24.86
C LEU A 258 2.18 22.58 24.77
N THR A 259 2.87 22.78 23.65
CA THR A 259 3.45 24.08 23.29
C THR A 259 3.00 24.48 21.89
N LYS A 260 2.85 25.78 21.65
CA LYS A 260 2.62 26.34 20.30
C LYS A 260 3.74 27.29 19.96
N HIS A 261 4.08 27.30 18.68
CA HIS A 261 5.22 28.03 18.16
C HIS A 261 4.84 28.80 16.91
N THR A 262 5.57 29.87 16.66
CA THR A 262 5.67 30.54 15.36
C THR A 262 6.41 29.67 14.33
N LEU A 263 6.39 30.06 13.05
CA LEU A 263 7.10 29.37 11.96
C LEU A 263 8.63 29.48 12.06
N ASP A 264 9.17 30.31 12.96
CA ASP A 264 10.59 30.34 13.32
C ASP A 264 10.88 29.63 14.65
N MET A 265 9.96 28.74 15.08
CA MET A 265 10.08 27.92 16.29
C MET A 265 10.27 28.76 17.57
N LYS A 266 9.57 29.90 17.67
CA LYS A 266 9.48 30.65 18.93
C LYS A 266 8.18 30.37 19.66
N TYR A 267 8.24 30.18 20.97
CA TYR A 267 7.07 29.89 21.80
C TYR A 267 6.05 31.03 21.75
N THR A 268 4.79 30.68 21.52
CA THR A 268 3.63 31.58 21.59
C THR A 268 2.62 31.14 22.65
N TYR A 269 2.71 29.90 23.10
CA TYR A 269 1.89 29.35 24.16
C TYR A 269 2.62 28.15 24.76
N VAL A 270 2.59 28.04 26.08
CA VAL A 270 3.19 26.96 26.84
C VAL A 270 2.21 26.54 27.94
N ASP A 271 1.97 25.24 28.04
CA ASP A 271 1.16 24.65 29.11
C ASP A 271 1.87 24.79 30.47
N GLU A 272 1.12 25.12 31.53
CA GLU A 272 1.64 25.32 32.88
C GLU A 272 2.35 24.08 33.44
N LYS A 273 1.94 22.88 32.98
CA LYS A 273 2.57 21.60 33.34
C LYS A 273 4.06 21.54 33.05
N ILE A 274 4.57 22.34 32.11
CA ILE A 274 6.00 22.30 31.73
C ILE A 274 6.92 22.58 32.94
N TYR A 275 6.44 23.34 33.92
CA TYR A 275 7.19 23.69 35.12
C TYR A 275 7.53 22.45 35.95
N GLU A 276 6.61 21.48 36.04
CA GLU A 276 6.81 20.24 36.78
C GLU A 276 7.90 19.35 36.16
N PHE A 277 8.11 19.45 34.84
CA PHE A 277 9.06 18.61 34.09
C PHE A 277 10.41 19.28 33.85
N LEU A 278 10.40 20.54 33.43
CA LEU A 278 11.59 21.25 32.96
C LEU A 278 11.95 22.46 33.83
N GLY A 279 11.11 22.84 34.79
CA GLY A 279 11.36 23.97 35.70
C GLY A 279 11.20 25.36 35.08
N TYR A 280 10.72 25.45 33.83
CA TYR A 280 10.45 26.72 33.16
C TYR A 280 9.01 27.18 33.37
N THR A 281 8.79 28.49 33.47
CA THR A 281 7.45 29.09 33.41
C THR A 281 7.09 29.49 31.98
N SER A 282 5.81 29.78 31.72
CA SER A 282 5.40 30.31 30.42
C SER A 282 6.11 31.63 30.09
N GLU A 283 6.32 32.49 31.09
CA GLU A 283 6.97 33.79 30.92
C GLU A 283 8.45 33.67 30.54
N ASP A 284 9.15 32.62 31.00
CA ASP A 284 10.56 32.38 30.66
C ASP A 284 10.76 31.99 29.20
N LEU A 285 9.75 31.31 28.62
CA LEU A 285 9.84 30.68 27.30
C LEU A 285 9.21 31.52 26.20
N GLU A 286 8.19 32.32 26.50
CA GLU A 286 7.44 33.06 25.50
C GLU A 286 8.36 33.98 24.66
N GLY A 287 8.26 33.86 23.33
CA GLY A 287 9.11 34.58 22.38
C GLY A 287 10.54 34.03 22.21
N GLN A 288 11.02 33.15 23.08
CA GLN A 288 12.32 32.49 22.91
C GLN A 288 12.26 31.43 21.82
N SER A 289 13.40 31.20 21.15
CA SER A 289 13.49 30.14 20.14
C SER A 289 13.72 28.79 20.81
N ALA A 290 12.92 27.78 20.47
CA ALA A 290 13.06 26.41 20.96
C ALA A 290 14.45 25.82 20.67
N TYR A 291 15.10 26.25 19.57
CA TYR A 291 16.47 25.83 19.24
C TYR A 291 17.51 26.19 20.30
N GLN A 292 17.25 27.17 21.19
CA GLN A 292 18.15 27.51 22.29
C GLN A 292 18.10 26.50 23.44
N LEU A 293 17.01 25.73 23.54
CA LEU A 293 16.78 24.78 24.62
C LEU A 293 17.08 23.34 24.19
N HIS A 294 17.20 23.10 22.89
CA HIS A 294 17.58 21.80 22.36
C HIS A 294 19.06 21.52 22.60
N HIS A 295 19.37 20.26 22.87
CA HIS A 295 20.75 19.82 22.95
C HIS A 295 21.42 19.93 21.58
N ALA A 296 22.68 20.37 21.56
CA ALA A 296 23.38 20.66 20.31
C ALA A 296 23.50 19.44 19.37
N GLN A 297 23.57 18.22 19.93
CA GLN A 297 23.63 16.98 19.15
C GLN A 297 22.32 16.64 18.44
N ASP A 298 21.18 17.16 18.90
CA ASP A 298 19.87 16.84 18.33
C ASP A 298 19.43 17.86 17.26
N ASN A 299 20.12 18.98 17.14
CA ASN A 299 19.74 20.09 16.27
C ASN A 299 19.59 19.67 14.79
N GLU A 300 20.47 18.80 14.29
CA GLU A 300 20.38 18.33 12.91
C GLU A 300 19.12 17.49 12.68
N SER A 301 18.84 16.55 13.59
CA SER A 301 17.64 15.70 13.57
C SER A 301 16.36 16.51 13.71
N ILE A 302 16.36 17.52 14.58
CA ILE A 302 15.20 18.41 14.79
C ILE A 302 14.98 19.29 13.56
N LEU A 303 16.04 19.85 12.97
CA LEU A 303 15.93 20.66 11.76
C LEU A 303 15.41 19.84 10.57
N LYS A 304 15.89 18.59 10.43
CA LYS A 304 15.38 17.64 9.44
C LYS A 304 13.89 17.38 9.66
N SER A 305 13.49 17.05 10.89
CA SER A 305 12.08 16.82 11.26
C SER A 305 11.20 18.05 11.02
N TYR A 306 11.69 19.25 11.36
CA TYR A 306 10.99 20.52 11.14
C TYR A 306 10.74 20.78 9.66
N LYS A 307 11.75 20.56 8.80
CA LYS A 307 11.60 20.70 7.34
C LYS A 307 10.61 19.69 6.76
N THR A 308 10.53 18.50 7.34
CA THR A 308 9.61 17.46 6.89
C THR A 308 8.17 17.71 7.35
N SER A 309 7.96 18.25 8.55
CA SER A 309 6.63 18.51 9.14
C SER A 309 6.05 19.89 8.79
N GLY A 310 6.88 20.93 8.82
CA GLY A 310 6.53 22.31 8.52
C GLY A 310 6.57 22.56 7.02
N GLY A 311 5.55 22.07 6.31
CA GLY A 311 5.18 22.45 4.95
C GLY A 311 6.36 22.66 3.99
N ARG A 312 6.58 21.69 3.09
CA ARG A 312 7.09 21.96 1.74
C ARG A 312 6.14 22.99 1.11
N THR A 313 6.38 24.27 1.37
CA THR A 313 5.69 25.35 0.70
C THR A 313 6.08 25.20 -0.75
N SER A 314 5.10 24.86 -1.59
CA SER A 314 5.26 25.07 -3.03
C SER A 314 5.83 26.47 -3.22
N PRO A 315 6.83 26.68 -4.10
CA PRO A 315 7.22 28.02 -4.45
C PRO A 315 5.98 28.70 -5.02
N ALA A 316 5.39 29.59 -4.22
CA ALA A 316 4.33 30.46 -4.68
C ALA A 316 4.94 31.31 -5.78
N GLY A 317 4.46 31.10 -7.01
CA GLY A 317 4.60 31.97 -8.17
C GLY A 317 5.95 32.67 -8.34
N SER A 318 6.80 32.14 -9.22
CA SER A 318 7.71 32.99 -9.99
C SER A 318 7.22 33.05 -11.43
N GLN A 319 6.47 34.13 -11.69
CA GLN A 319 6.08 34.73 -12.97
C GLN A 319 5.19 33.93 -13.93
#